data_AF-A0A7S0AGK8-F1
#
_entry.id   AF-A0A7S0AGK8-F1
#
_cell.length_a   1.000
_cell.length_b   1.000
_cell.length_c   1.000
_cell.angle_alpha   90.00
_cell.angle_beta   90.00
_cell.angle_gamma   90.00
#
_symmetry.space_group_name_H-M   'P 1'
#
loop_
_entity.id
_entity.type
_entity.pdbx_description
1 polymer ?
#
loop_
_entity_poly.entity_id
_entity_poly.type
_entity_poly.pdbx_seq_one_letter_code
_entity_poly.pdbx_strand_id
1 'polypeptide(L)'
;PECNALFFYPPPDQDDSPPLPPPPPPPPPPAVLVATPVQKYLIPLRENLLFQTFGAINSAARPPVRTLVSIAVPADDTVVWLDHWEDKYDQNLQNPSTTTEIWGDGDKTNGCIKCRNTLLNSGRQCQPLKAAACILDSSISDILEAGTSIIIENDVTLLGNS
;
A
#
# COMPACT_ATOMS: atom_id res chain seq x y z
N PRO A 1 46.77 12.98 -83.27
CA PRO A 1 47.50 13.48 -82.09
C PRO A 1 46.51 13.83 -80.97
N GLU A 2 46.68 13.17 -79.84
CA GLU A 2 45.75 13.10 -78.71
C GLU A 2 45.44 14.46 -78.05
N CYS A 3 44.24 14.58 -77.48
CA CYS A 3 44.04 15.29 -76.22
C CYS A 3 42.84 14.67 -75.49
N ASN A 4 43.16 13.86 -74.47
CA ASN A 4 42.23 13.36 -73.46
C ASN A 4 41.78 14.52 -72.56
N ALA A 5 40.47 14.69 -72.38
CA ALA A 5 39.91 15.44 -71.26
C ALA A 5 39.07 14.48 -70.40
N LEU A 6 39.58 14.17 -69.22
CA LEU A 6 38.88 13.44 -68.16
C LEU A 6 37.84 14.35 -67.52
N PHE A 7 36.55 14.01 -67.67
CA PHE A 7 35.48 14.58 -66.86
C PHE A 7 35.27 13.68 -65.64
N PHE A 8 35.54 14.22 -64.45
CA PHE A 8 35.09 13.63 -63.19
C PHE A 8 33.57 13.85 -63.07
N TYR A 9 32.79 12.77 -63.06
CA TYR A 9 31.42 12.83 -62.54
C TYR A 9 31.50 12.90 -61.01
N PRO A 10 30.82 13.85 -60.34
CA PRO A 10 30.64 13.78 -58.90
C PRO A 10 29.75 12.57 -58.56
N PRO A 11 29.93 11.96 -57.37
CA PRO A 11 29.09 10.85 -56.93
C PRO A 11 27.62 11.29 -56.76
N PRO A 12 26.65 10.39 -56.95
CA PRO A 12 25.26 10.67 -56.64
C PRO A 12 25.06 10.62 -55.12
N ASP A 13 25.45 11.69 -54.43
CA ASP A 13 25.01 11.92 -53.06
C ASP A 13 23.81 12.85 -53.11
N GLN A 14 22.58 12.29 -53.11
CA GLN A 14 21.42 12.80 -52.36
C GLN A 14 20.38 11.68 -52.27
N ASP A 15 20.29 11.09 -51.07
CA ASP A 15 19.16 10.30 -50.62
C ASP A 15 17.96 11.24 -50.46
N ASP A 16 17.13 11.35 -51.50
CA ASP A 16 15.87 12.11 -51.54
C ASP A 16 14.73 11.42 -50.74
N SER A 17 15.05 10.50 -49.83
CA SER A 17 14.05 9.88 -48.98
C SER A 17 13.43 10.92 -48.04
N PRO A 18 12.09 11.05 -48.00
CA PRO A 18 11.44 11.96 -47.07
C PRO A 18 11.82 11.57 -45.63
N PRO A 19 12.03 12.57 -44.73
CA PRO A 19 12.36 12.29 -43.35
C PRO A 19 11.28 11.40 -42.73
N LEU A 20 11.71 10.35 -42.03
CA LEU A 20 10.81 9.45 -41.32
C LEU A 20 9.91 10.27 -40.38
N PRO A 21 8.61 9.95 -40.30
CA PRO A 21 7.74 10.59 -39.34
C PRO A 21 8.28 10.36 -37.92
N PRO A 22 8.10 11.34 -37.01
CA PRO A 22 8.52 11.16 -35.63
C PRO A 22 7.84 9.91 -35.04
N PRO A 23 8.53 9.15 -34.17
CA PRO A 23 7.92 8.00 -33.51
C PRO A 23 6.68 8.47 -32.73
N PRO A 24 5.62 7.65 -32.67
CA PRO A 24 4.46 7.96 -31.84
C PRO A 24 4.93 8.18 -30.39
N PRO A 25 4.27 9.09 -29.64
CA PRO A 25 4.56 9.24 -28.23
C PRO A 25 4.40 7.87 -27.54
N PRO A 26 5.24 7.56 -26.54
CA PRO A 26 5.06 6.33 -25.77
C PRO A 26 3.62 6.29 -25.24
N PRO A 27 2.98 5.10 -25.21
CA PRO A 27 1.67 4.98 -24.61
C PRO A 27 1.73 5.57 -23.20
N PRO A 28 0.69 6.30 -22.75
CA PRO A 28 0.63 6.75 -21.37
C PRO A 28 0.86 5.54 -20.47
N PRO A 29 1.62 5.68 -19.36
CA PRO A 29 1.74 4.62 -18.37
C PRO A 29 0.34 4.07 -18.06
N PRO A 30 0.19 2.76 -17.82
CA PRO A 30 -1.07 2.21 -17.35
C PRO A 30 -1.59 3.10 -16.22
N ALA A 31 -2.79 3.64 -16.37
CA ALA A 31 -3.41 4.38 -15.28
C ALA A 31 -3.47 3.42 -14.09
N VAL A 32 -2.70 3.71 -13.04
CA VAL A 32 -2.83 3.01 -11.77
C VAL A 32 -4.28 3.22 -11.36
N LEU A 33 -5.06 2.14 -11.26
CA LEU A 33 -6.41 2.18 -10.73
C LEU A 33 -6.29 2.59 -9.27
N VAL A 34 -6.37 3.89 -9.01
CA VAL A 34 -6.39 4.40 -7.64
C VAL A 34 -7.80 4.14 -7.10
N ALA A 35 -7.95 3.01 -6.42
CA ALA A 35 -9.20 2.65 -5.77
C ALA A 35 -9.57 3.74 -4.75
N THR A 36 -10.79 4.24 -4.83
CA THR A 36 -11.31 5.21 -3.84
C THR A 36 -12.11 4.45 -2.80
N PRO A 37 -11.90 4.70 -1.50
CA PRO A 37 -12.64 3.99 -0.46
C PRO A 37 -14.14 4.24 -0.57
N VAL A 38 -14.91 3.16 -0.68
CA VAL A 38 -16.38 3.21 -0.77
C VAL A 38 -17.00 3.41 0.61
N GLN A 39 -16.30 3.01 1.68
CA GLN A 39 -16.75 3.09 3.07
C GLN A 39 -15.64 3.65 3.95
N LYS A 40 -16.01 4.48 4.92
CA LYS A 40 -15.09 5.05 5.90
C LYS A 40 -15.60 4.80 7.31
N TYR A 41 -14.74 4.22 8.15
CA TYR A 41 -15.01 3.96 9.55
C TYR A 41 -13.96 4.68 10.39
N LEU A 42 -14.35 5.15 11.57
CA LEU A 42 -13.44 5.80 12.52
C LEU A 42 -13.31 4.91 13.75
N ILE A 43 -12.07 4.62 14.16
CA ILE A 43 -11.80 3.93 15.41
C ILE A 43 -11.98 4.95 16.55
N PRO A 44 -12.91 4.70 17.50
CA PRO A 44 -13.23 5.66 18.53
C PRO A 44 -12.15 5.66 19.62
N LEU A 45 -11.82 6.86 20.09
CA LEU A 45 -10.97 7.14 21.25
C LEU A 45 -9.54 6.57 21.15
N ARG A 46 -8.59 7.42 21.51
CA ARG A 46 -7.18 7.07 21.55
C ARG A 46 -6.94 6.23 22.80
N GLU A 47 -6.14 5.17 22.71
CA GLU A 47 -5.90 4.26 23.84
C GLU A 47 -5.23 4.98 25.02
N ASN A 48 -4.34 5.95 24.73
CA ASN A 48 -3.72 6.77 25.76
C ASN A 48 -4.76 7.63 26.52
N LEU A 49 -5.74 8.18 25.81
CA LEU A 49 -6.84 8.95 26.38
C LEU A 49 -7.81 8.04 27.14
N LEU A 50 -8.04 6.83 26.64
CA LEU A 50 -8.86 5.83 27.30
C LEU A 50 -8.25 5.42 28.65
N PHE A 51 -6.94 5.15 28.69
CA PHE A 51 -6.24 4.85 29.94
C PHE A 51 -6.25 6.03 30.92
N GLN A 52 -6.01 7.26 30.45
CA GLN A 52 -6.11 8.46 31.30
C GLN A 52 -7.51 8.63 31.88
N THR A 53 -8.55 8.36 31.08
CA THR A 53 -9.95 8.43 31.52
C THR A 53 -10.22 7.39 32.62
N PHE A 54 -9.74 6.16 32.46
CA PHE A 54 -9.86 5.14 33.50
C PHE A 54 -9.10 5.52 34.77
N GLY A 55 -7.90 6.10 34.65
CA GLY A 55 -7.14 6.61 35.79
C GLY A 55 -7.82 7.76 36.53
N ALA A 56 -8.53 8.63 35.81
CA ALA A 56 -9.31 9.73 36.40
C ALA A 56 -10.56 9.24 37.14
N ILE A 57 -11.19 8.16 36.66
CA ILE A 57 -12.36 7.53 37.30
C ILE A 57 -11.94 6.66 38.49
N ASN A 58 -10.86 5.89 38.34
CA ASN A 58 -10.36 4.94 39.32
C ASN A 58 -8.83 4.94 39.34
N SER A 59 -8.26 5.45 40.43
CA SER A 59 -6.81 5.52 40.62
C SER A 59 -6.11 4.16 40.71
N ALA A 60 -6.86 3.07 40.88
CA ALA A 60 -6.34 1.70 40.84
C ALA A 60 -6.25 1.13 39.42
N ALA A 61 -6.65 1.86 38.37
CA ALA A 61 -6.49 1.42 36.98
C ALA A 61 -5.02 1.13 36.66
N ARG A 62 -4.76 -0.03 36.03
CA ARG A 62 -3.42 -0.48 35.63
C ARG A 62 -3.40 -0.82 34.14
N PRO A 63 -2.26 -0.61 33.46
CA PRO A 63 -2.06 -1.11 32.10
C PRO A 63 -1.93 -2.64 32.07
N PRO A 64 -2.11 -3.28 30.90
CA PRO A 64 -2.45 -2.67 29.63
C PRO A 64 -3.95 -2.36 29.50
N VAL A 65 -4.26 -1.24 28.83
CA VAL A 65 -5.57 -1.07 28.19
C VAL A 65 -5.42 -1.54 26.75
N ARG A 66 -6.28 -2.46 26.35
CA ARG A 66 -6.27 -3.07 25.02
C ARG A 66 -7.49 -2.64 24.22
N THR A 67 -7.26 -2.13 23.01
CA THR A 67 -8.29 -1.97 21.99
C THR A 67 -8.17 -3.10 20.98
N LEU A 68 -9.31 -3.68 20.63
CA LEU A 68 -9.45 -4.73 19.63
C LEU A 68 -10.41 -4.24 18.54
N VAL A 69 -9.90 -4.10 17.33
CA VAL A 69 -10.72 -3.79 16.15
C VAL A 69 -10.68 -4.99 15.21
N SER A 70 -11.87 -5.49 14.84
CA SER A 70 -12.02 -6.59 13.90
C SER A 70 -12.63 -6.08 12.60
N ILE A 71 -11.97 -6.35 11.48
CA ILE A 71 -12.44 -6.03 10.14
C ILE A 71 -12.75 -7.33 9.42
N ALA A 72 -14.01 -7.53 9.06
CA ALA A 72 -14.43 -8.67 8.25
C ALA A 72 -14.44 -8.27 6.77
N VAL A 73 -13.73 -9.04 5.95
CA VAL A 73 -13.64 -8.84 4.49
C VAL A 73 -14.84 -9.51 3.82
N PRO A 74 -15.77 -8.73 3.22
CA PRO A 74 -17.02 -9.28 2.71
C PRO A 74 -16.90 -9.87 1.31
N ALA A 75 -15.90 -9.46 0.53
CA ALA A 75 -15.70 -9.85 -0.85
C ALA A 75 -14.21 -9.95 -1.19
N ASP A 76 -13.88 -10.78 -2.19
CA ASP A 76 -12.54 -10.83 -2.76
C ASP A 76 -12.14 -9.46 -3.34
N ASP A 77 -10.83 -9.23 -3.47
CA ASP A 77 -10.24 -7.99 -3.99
C ASP A 77 -10.62 -6.73 -3.18
N THR A 78 -11.08 -6.90 -1.93
CA THR A 78 -11.27 -5.78 -0.99
C THR A 78 -9.90 -5.21 -0.64
N VAL A 79 -9.77 -3.89 -0.73
CA VAL A 79 -8.60 -3.15 -0.26
C VAL A 79 -8.98 -2.38 1.01
N VAL A 80 -8.11 -2.42 2.02
CA VAL A 80 -8.28 -1.74 3.29
C VAL A 80 -7.15 -0.72 3.46
N TRP A 81 -7.51 0.52 3.75
CA TRP A 81 -6.58 1.60 4.10
C TRP A 81 -6.70 1.87 5.60
N LEU A 82 -5.63 1.62 6.34
CA LEU A 82 -5.51 2.00 7.74
C LEU A 82 -4.62 3.24 7.87
N ASP A 83 -5.29 4.37 7.96
CA ASP A 83 -4.69 5.66 8.24
C ASP A 83 -4.63 5.89 9.76
N HIS A 84 -3.43 6.14 10.26
CA HIS A 84 -3.19 6.27 11.69
C HIS A 84 -3.51 7.70 12.12
N TRP A 85 -4.21 7.86 13.23
CA TRP A 85 -4.52 9.20 13.72
C TRP A 85 -3.29 9.86 14.38
N GLU A 86 -2.30 9.08 14.79
CA GLU A 86 -1.18 9.44 15.68
C GLU A 86 -0.24 10.47 15.05
N ASP A 87 -0.21 10.51 13.73
CA ASP A 87 0.55 11.42 12.87
C ASP A 87 -0.32 12.34 12.02
N LYS A 88 -1.64 12.36 12.33
CA LYS A 88 -2.73 13.05 11.64
C LYS A 88 -3.17 12.31 10.38
N TYR A 89 -4.49 12.26 10.19
CA TYR A 89 -5.10 11.64 9.03
C TYR A 89 -4.62 12.26 7.71
N ASP A 90 -4.51 11.40 6.70
CA ASP A 90 -4.24 11.74 5.33
C ASP A 90 -5.33 12.66 4.75
N GLN A 91 -4.86 13.72 4.08
CA GLN A 91 -5.74 14.66 3.39
C GLN A 91 -6.16 14.16 2.00
N ASN A 92 -5.37 13.24 1.42
CA ASN A 92 -5.59 12.69 0.09
C ASN A 92 -5.25 11.20 0.05
N LEU A 93 -6.28 10.35 0.00
CA LEU A 93 -6.11 8.90 -0.07
C LEU A 93 -5.62 8.40 -1.44
N GLN A 94 -5.57 9.28 -2.46
CA GLN A 94 -4.92 8.96 -3.74
C GLN A 94 -3.39 9.12 -3.69
N ASN A 95 -2.89 9.81 -2.66
CA ASN A 95 -1.47 9.95 -2.37
C ASN A 95 -1.27 9.87 -0.86
N PRO A 96 -1.46 8.66 -0.28
CA PRO A 96 -1.43 8.46 1.15
C PRO A 96 -0.03 8.71 1.73
N SER A 97 0.03 9.07 3.01
CA SER A 97 1.28 9.16 3.76
C SER A 97 2.00 7.81 3.76
N THR A 98 3.33 7.85 3.92
CA THR A 98 4.16 6.65 4.06
C THR A 98 3.88 5.83 5.33
N THR A 99 3.05 6.35 6.22
CA THR A 99 2.62 5.71 7.48
C THR A 99 1.26 5.02 7.36
N THR A 100 0.47 5.36 6.33
CA THR A 100 -0.78 4.68 6.00
C THR A 100 -0.46 3.27 5.54
N GLU A 101 -1.12 2.30 6.17
CA GLU A 101 -1.03 0.92 5.75
C GLU A 101 -2.13 0.60 4.75
N ILE A 102 -1.75 -0.10 3.67
CA ILE A 102 -2.70 -0.59 2.68
C ILE A 102 -2.58 -2.11 2.67
N TRP A 103 -3.74 -2.78 2.67
CA TRP A 103 -3.81 -4.23 2.66
C TRP A 103 -4.77 -4.70 1.58
N GLY A 104 -4.38 -5.73 0.83
CA GLY A 104 -5.24 -6.35 -0.19
C GLY A 104 -5.04 -5.81 -1.61
N ASP A 105 -4.09 -4.90 -1.84
CA ASP A 105 -3.79 -4.36 -3.18
C ASP A 105 -2.70 -5.15 -3.92
N GLY A 106 -2.09 -6.13 -3.25
CA GLY A 106 -1.03 -6.98 -3.78
C GLY A 106 0.37 -6.39 -3.63
N ASP A 107 0.51 -5.21 -3.01
CA ASP A 107 1.77 -4.52 -2.77
C ASP A 107 2.21 -4.61 -1.31
N LYS A 108 3.10 -5.56 -1.03
CA LYS A 108 3.67 -5.74 0.32
C LYS A 108 4.52 -4.58 0.85
N THR A 109 4.82 -3.57 0.03
CA THR A 109 5.70 -2.45 0.42
C THR A 109 5.00 -1.36 1.23
N ASN A 110 3.67 -1.39 1.28
CA ASN A 110 2.84 -0.42 2.01
C ASN A 110 2.05 -1.07 3.17
N GLY A 111 2.28 -2.36 3.45
CA GLY A 111 1.55 -3.13 4.44
C GLY A 111 1.32 -4.54 3.94
N CYS A 112 0.94 -5.45 4.82
CA CYS A 112 0.51 -6.79 4.43
C CYS A 112 -0.22 -7.48 5.58
N ILE A 113 -0.72 -8.67 5.29
CA ILE A 113 -1.48 -9.47 6.23
C ILE A 113 -0.83 -10.84 6.42
N LYS A 114 -0.64 -11.24 7.69
CA LYS A 114 -0.23 -12.60 8.04
C LYS A 114 -1.42 -13.36 8.61
N CYS A 115 -1.88 -14.33 7.85
CA CYS A 115 -2.96 -15.20 8.26
C CYS A 115 -2.42 -16.44 8.98
N ARG A 116 -3.04 -16.80 10.11
CA ARG A 116 -2.88 -18.16 10.65
C ARG A 116 -3.79 -19.08 9.85
N ASN A 117 -3.24 -20.17 9.32
CA ASN A 117 -4.08 -21.25 8.83
C ASN A 117 -4.68 -21.96 10.05
N THR A 118 -5.88 -21.56 10.47
CA THR A 118 -6.63 -22.30 11.49
C THR A 118 -7.15 -23.57 10.83
N LEU A 119 -6.59 -24.71 11.22
CA LEU A 119 -7.20 -26.01 10.94
C LEU A 119 -8.63 -25.98 11.49
N LEU A 120 -9.64 -26.15 10.63
CA LEU A 120 -11.08 -26.25 10.91
C LEU A 120 -11.88 -24.93 10.86
N ASN A 121 -12.58 -24.72 9.73
CA ASN A 121 -13.89 -24.03 9.58
C ASN A 121 -14.17 -22.72 10.35
N SER A 122 -13.15 -22.02 10.86
CA SER A 122 -13.30 -20.89 11.78
C SER A 122 -13.03 -19.52 11.13
N GLY A 123 -13.03 -19.46 9.81
CA GLY A 123 -12.61 -18.27 9.07
C GLY A 123 -11.10 -18.04 9.14
N ARG A 124 -10.56 -17.31 8.15
CA ARG A 124 -9.13 -17.01 8.08
C ARG A 124 -8.86 -15.81 9.00
N GLN A 125 -8.27 -16.06 10.17
CA GLN A 125 -7.86 -14.99 11.09
C GLN A 125 -6.47 -14.49 10.71
N CYS A 126 -6.37 -13.18 10.52
CA CYS A 126 -5.12 -12.56 10.12
C CYS A 126 -4.80 -11.34 10.96
N GLN A 127 -3.50 -11.09 11.10
CA GLN A 127 -2.96 -9.94 11.81
C GLN A 127 -2.23 -9.06 10.78
N PRO A 128 -2.38 -7.73 10.86
CA PRO A 128 -1.64 -6.83 9.99
C PRO A 128 -0.17 -6.79 10.39
N LEU A 129 0.68 -6.55 9.40
CA LEU A 129 2.11 -6.36 9.56
C LEU A 129 2.53 -5.09 8.81
N LYS A 130 3.41 -4.30 9.44
CA LYS A 130 4.07 -3.16 8.79
C LYS A 130 4.95 -3.66 7.64
N ALA A 131 5.10 -2.83 6.60
CA ALA A 131 5.85 -3.13 5.37
C ALA A 131 7.20 -3.83 5.58
N ALA A 132 8.01 -3.39 6.55
CA ALA A 132 9.33 -3.98 6.83
C ALA A 132 9.27 -5.47 7.24
N ALA A 133 8.16 -5.91 7.85
CA ALA A 133 7.95 -7.30 8.25
C ALA A 133 7.36 -8.17 7.12
N CYS A 134 6.85 -7.56 6.04
CA CYS A 134 6.10 -8.23 4.98
C CYS A 134 6.94 -9.05 4.01
N ILE A 135 8.22 -8.70 3.87
CA ILE A 135 9.13 -9.25 2.84
C ILE A 135 9.90 -10.48 3.37
N LEU A 136 9.70 -10.85 4.63
CA LEU A 136 10.53 -11.85 5.31
C LEU A 136 10.00 -13.29 5.23
N ASP A 137 8.76 -13.49 4.78
CA ASP A 137 8.07 -14.78 4.89
C ASP A 137 7.08 -14.96 3.72
N SER A 138 7.20 -16.08 3.00
CA SER A 138 6.33 -16.40 1.86
C SER A 138 4.89 -16.76 2.26
N SER A 139 4.64 -17.02 3.56
CA SER A 139 3.29 -17.21 4.10
C SER A 139 2.53 -15.90 4.33
N ILE A 140 3.20 -14.76 4.16
CA ILE A 140 2.57 -13.44 4.20
C ILE A 140 1.92 -13.17 2.84
N SER A 141 0.65 -12.77 2.86
CA SER A 141 -0.11 -12.37 1.68
C SER A 141 -0.43 -10.88 1.77
N ASP A 142 -0.56 -10.23 0.63
CA ASP A 142 -1.23 -8.94 0.55
C ASP A 142 -2.48 -9.02 -0.34
N ILE A 143 -3.08 -10.20 -0.40
CA ILE A 143 -4.38 -10.44 -1.04
C ILE A 143 -5.39 -10.76 0.04
N LEU A 144 -6.52 -10.05 0.02
CA LEU A 144 -7.65 -10.24 0.92
C LEU A 144 -8.75 -11.04 0.20
N GLU A 145 -9.04 -12.23 0.72
CA GLU A 145 -10.13 -13.08 0.26
C GLU A 145 -11.38 -12.88 1.14
N ALA A 146 -12.56 -13.09 0.56
CA ALA A 146 -13.83 -13.08 1.26
C ALA A 146 -13.80 -14.03 2.47
N GLY A 147 -14.34 -13.56 3.60
CA GLY A 147 -14.32 -14.30 4.86
C GLY A 147 -13.02 -14.17 5.67
N THR A 148 -12.06 -13.36 5.21
CA THR A 148 -10.90 -12.96 6.02
C THR A 148 -11.34 -12.06 7.18
N SER A 149 -10.84 -12.33 8.38
CA SER A 149 -11.00 -11.45 9.54
C SER A 149 -9.65 -10.90 9.95
N ILE A 150 -9.48 -9.59 9.81
CA ILE A 150 -8.28 -8.85 10.22
C ILE A 150 -8.49 -8.37 11.66
N ILE A 151 -7.58 -8.72 12.56
CA ILE A 151 -7.60 -8.29 13.96
C ILE A 151 -6.48 -7.30 14.20
N ILE A 152 -6.84 -6.08 14.55
CA ILE A 152 -5.92 -5.02 15.00
C ILE A 152 -5.96 -5.03 16.53
N GLU A 153 -4.79 -5.26 17.14
CA GLU A 153 -4.59 -5.19 18.59
C GLU A 153 -3.71 -3.99 18.89
N ASN A 154 -4.21 -3.05 19.70
CA ASN A 154 -3.41 -1.93 20.21
C ASN A 154 -3.37 -1.97 21.74
N ASP A 155 -2.18 -2.11 22.30
CA ASP A 155 -1.93 -2.18 23.74
C ASP A 155 -1.20 -0.92 24.21
N VAL A 156 -1.78 -0.20 25.17
CA VAL A 156 -1.03 0.81 25.93
C VAL A 156 -0.36 0.14 27.11
N THR A 157 0.86 -0.33 26.88
CA THR A 157 1.81 -0.62 27.94
C THR A 157 2.55 0.67 28.26
N LEU A 158 2.60 1.09 29.53
CA LEU A 158 3.48 2.18 29.93
C LEU A 158 4.90 1.80 29.49
N LEU A 159 5.46 2.50 28.50
CA LEU A 159 6.89 2.44 28.23
C LEU A 159 7.54 2.93 29.52
N GLY A 160 8.08 2.00 30.29
CA GLY A 160 8.86 2.33 31.46
C GLY A 160 9.98 3.26 31.01
N ASN A 161 10.04 4.43 31.62
CA ASN A 161 11.27 5.21 31.63
C ASN A 161 12.39 4.25 32.04
N SER A 162 13.30 3.98 31.11
CA SER A 162 14.59 3.35 31.40
C SER A 162 15.50 4.36 32.06
#